data_AF-F1DAP9-F1
#
_entry.id   AF-F1DAP9-F1
#
_cell.length_a   1.000
_cell.length_b   1.000
_cell.length_c   1.000
_cell.angle_alpha   90.00
_cell.angle_beta   90.00
_cell.angle_gamma   90.00
#
_symmetry.space_group_name_H-M   'P 1'
#
loop_
_entity.id
_entity.type
_entity.pdbx_description
1 polymer ?
#
loop_
_entity_poly.entity_id
_entity_poly.type
_entity_poly.pdbx_seq_one_letter_code
_entity_poly.pdbx_strand_id
1 'polypeptide(L)'
;NMLWWHQQTRPSVQGVRTLQFCAVSFDFSRHEIFSTLCLGGILVLVPEAVRQNPFALAEFISQQKIEKLFLPVTALLQLAEAVNGDKSTSLALCEVITTGEQMQITPAVANLFQKTGAILHNHYGATEFQDATTHTLNGNPEGWPTLVPVGRPLHNVQVYILDEAQQPVPVGEEGELCIGGIGL
;
A
#
# COMPACT_ATOMS: atom_id res chain seq x y z
N ASN A 1 13.32 -10.05 -5.83
CA ASN A 1 12.59 -9.31 -6.87
C ASN A 1 11.95 -8.04 -6.29
N MET A 2 10.95 -8.17 -5.42
CA MET A 2 10.16 -7.05 -4.89
C MET A 2 10.98 -6.00 -4.07
N LEU A 3 11.89 -6.41 -3.18
CA LEU A 3 12.79 -5.45 -2.48
C LEU A 3 13.66 -4.62 -3.44
N TRP A 4 14.16 -5.27 -4.49
CA TRP A 4 14.97 -4.60 -5.52
C TRP A 4 14.13 -3.65 -6.36
N TRP A 5 12.90 -4.04 -6.72
CA TRP A 5 11.94 -3.15 -7.37
C TRP A 5 11.66 -1.90 -6.53
N HIS A 6 11.42 -2.05 -5.22
CA HIS A 6 11.24 -0.89 -4.32
C HIS A 6 12.48 0.00 -4.30
N GLN A 7 13.68 -0.58 -4.19
CA GLN A 7 14.94 0.18 -4.19
C GLN A 7 15.13 1.00 -5.48
N GLN A 8 14.76 0.43 -6.64
CA GLN A 8 14.94 1.11 -7.92
C GLN A 8 13.86 2.14 -8.24
N THR A 9 12.61 1.86 -7.86
CA THR A 9 11.48 2.70 -8.26
C THR A 9 11.14 3.78 -7.23
N ARG A 10 11.72 3.71 -6.01
CA ARG A 10 11.37 4.58 -4.88
C ARG A 10 12.61 5.10 -4.11
N PRO A 11 13.55 5.79 -4.78
CA PRO A 11 14.80 6.25 -4.14
C PRO A 11 14.59 7.33 -3.06
N SER A 12 13.47 8.06 -3.08
CA SER A 12 13.13 9.11 -2.11
C SER A 12 12.74 8.60 -0.72
N VAL A 13 12.71 7.29 -0.50
CA VAL A 13 12.19 6.65 0.72
C VAL A 13 13.27 5.83 1.46
N GLN A 14 14.55 6.19 1.27
CA GLN A 14 15.65 5.58 2.02
C GLN A 14 15.74 6.16 3.44
N GLY A 15 16.06 5.31 4.42
CA GLY A 15 16.27 5.76 5.80
C GLY A 15 15.02 6.20 6.56
N VAL A 16 13.81 6.01 6.01
CA VAL A 16 12.57 6.51 6.62
C VAL A 16 12.08 5.65 7.78
N ARG A 17 11.21 6.23 8.61
CA ARG A 17 10.52 5.55 9.70
C ARG A 17 9.26 4.84 9.19
N THR A 18 9.26 3.51 9.27
CA THR A 18 8.15 2.65 8.84
C THR A 18 7.47 2.02 10.03
N LEU A 19 6.13 2.07 10.08
CA LEU A 19 5.36 1.35 11.10
C LEU A 19 5.29 -0.14 10.73
N GLN A 20 5.58 -1.01 11.70
CA GLN A 20 5.29 -2.43 11.60
C GLN A 20 3.84 -2.65 12.06
N PHE A 21 2.91 -2.85 11.13
CA PHE A 21 1.47 -2.92 11.40
C PHE A 21 0.90 -4.31 11.16
N CYS A 22 1.30 -4.98 10.09
CA CYS A 22 0.73 -6.29 9.76
C CYS A 22 1.17 -7.34 10.77
N ALA A 23 0.28 -8.28 11.11
CA ALA A 23 0.69 -9.44 11.90
C ALA A 23 1.80 -10.20 11.16
N VAL A 24 2.78 -10.75 11.86
CA VAL A 24 3.90 -11.50 11.24
C VAL A 24 3.43 -12.74 10.47
N SER A 25 2.23 -13.24 10.79
CA SER A 25 1.56 -14.32 10.06
C SER A 25 0.95 -13.89 8.72
N PHE A 26 0.80 -12.58 8.49
CA PHE A 26 0.36 -12.03 7.21
C PHE A 26 1.59 -11.73 6.35
N ASP A 27 1.58 -12.22 5.11
CA ASP A 27 2.69 -12.13 4.17
C ASP A 27 3.18 -10.69 3.92
N PHE A 28 2.28 -9.70 3.97
CA PHE A 28 2.58 -8.28 3.82
C PHE A 28 3.54 -7.74 4.90
N SER A 29 3.59 -8.36 6.09
CA SER A 29 4.56 -8.01 7.14
C SER A 29 6.02 -8.19 6.69
N ARG A 30 6.28 -9.13 5.78
CA ARG A 30 7.61 -9.33 5.20
C ARG A 30 8.03 -8.09 4.38
N HIS A 31 7.09 -7.46 3.69
CA HIS A 31 7.35 -6.26 2.90
C HIS A 31 7.70 -5.10 3.82
N GLU A 32 6.92 -4.91 4.89
CA GLU A 32 7.19 -3.91 5.93
C GLU A 32 8.61 -4.05 6.48
N ILE A 33 8.94 -5.23 6.99
CA ILE A 33 10.18 -5.49 7.73
C ILE A 33 11.38 -5.39 6.80
N PHE A 34 11.40 -6.16 5.71
CA PHE A 34 12.60 -6.27 4.90
C PHE A 34 12.81 -5.06 3.99
N SER A 35 11.76 -4.41 3.48
CA SER A 35 11.95 -3.18 2.69
C SER A 35 12.50 -2.05 3.54
N THR A 36 12.08 -1.96 4.80
CA THR A 36 12.60 -0.97 5.74
C THR A 36 14.07 -1.23 6.05
N LEU A 37 14.41 -2.45 6.49
CA LEU A 37 15.76 -2.77 6.95
C LEU A 37 16.78 -2.77 5.80
N CYS A 38 16.42 -3.26 4.62
CA CYS A 38 17.32 -3.26 3.46
C CYS A 38 17.58 -1.86 2.88
N LEU A 39 16.68 -0.89 3.13
CA LEU A 39 16.84 0.51 2.71
C LEU A 39 17.41 1.41 3.82
N GLY A 40 17.92 0.82 4.91
CA GLY A 40 18.52 1.55 6.03
C GLY A 40 17.53 2.33 6.89
N GLY A 41 16.23 2.01 6.79
CA GLY A 41 15.15 2.66 7.53
C GLY A 41 15.02 2.19 8.98
N ILE A 42 14.09 2.80 9.70
CA ILE A 42 13.78 2.49 11.09
C ILE A 42 12.42 1.79 11.13
N LEU A 43 12.38 0.56 11.62
CA LEU A 43 11.15 -0.17 11.85
C LEU A 43 10.61 0.14 13.25
N VAL A 44 9.42 0.74 13.34
CA VAL A 44 8.78 1.12 14.60
C VAL A 44 7.67 0.12 14.92
N LEU A 45 7.79 -0.56 16.06
CA LEU A 45 6.81 -1.55 16.51
C LEU A 45 5.66 -0.85 17.24
N VAL A 46 4.44 -1.11 16.78
CA VAL A 46 3.22 -0.59 17.43
C VAL A 46 2.71 -1.58 18.48
N PRO A 47 2.32 -1.12 19.69
CA PRO A 47 1.65 -1.98 20.65
C PRO A 47 0.30 -2.48 20.11
N GLU A 48 -0.06 -3.73 20.37
CA GLU A 48 -1.29 -4.35 19.87
C GLU A 48 -2.55 -3.53 20.20
N ALA A 49 -2.65 -3.03 21.43
CA ALA A 49 -3.78 -2.22 21.88
C ALA A 49 -3.92 -0.89 21.11
N VAL A 50 -2.80 -0.31 20.66
CA VAL A 50 -2.78 0.90 19.83
C VAL A 50 -3.13 0.56 18.38
N ARG A 51 -2.58 -0.55 17.87
CA ARG A 51 -2.77 -1.05 16.50
C ARG A 51 -4.24 -1.21 16.10
N GLN A 52 -5.06 -1.70 17.03
CA GLN A 52 -6.48 -1.99 16.79
C GLN A 52 -7.40 -0.77 16.93
N ASN A 53 -6.89 0.38 17.41
CA ASN A 53 -7.69 1.59 17.61
C ASN A 53 -7.23 2.68 16.63
N PRO A 54 -8.03 3.05 15.63
CA PRO A 54 -7.64 4.03 14.61
C PRO A 54 -7.23 5.40 15.14
N PHE A 55 -7.86 5.88 16.22
CA PHE A 55 -7.51 7.18 16.82
C PHE A 55 -6.18 7.10 17.57
N ALA A 56 -6.00 6.07 18.40
CA ALA A 56 -4.74 5.85 19.11
C ALA A 56 -3.58 5.58 18.13
N LEU A 57 -3.88 4.87 17.04
CA LEU A 57 -2.93 4.63 15.95
C LEU A 57 -2.52 5.94 15.27
N ALA A 58 -3.46 6.83 14.95
CA ALA A 58 -3.17 8.13 14.37
C ALA A 58 -2.26 8.98 15.27
N GLU A 59 -2.55 9.02 16.57
CA GLU A 59 -1.72 9.70 17.57
C GLU A 59 -0.32 9.10 17.63
N PHE A 60 -0.21 7.76 17.63
CA PHE A 60 1.07 7.06 17.65
C PHE A 60 1.89 7.35 16.39
N ILE A 61 1.26 7.31 15.20
CA ILE A 61 1.90 7.63 13.92
C ILE A 61 2.47 9.06 13.95
N SER A 62 1.68 10.02 14.43
CA SER A 62 2.09 11.41 14.62
C SER A 62 3.27 11.54 15.59
N GLN A 63 3.16 11.01 16.81
CA GLN A 63 4.18 11.10 17.86
C GLN A 63 5.49 10.44 17.46
N GLN A 64 5.42 9.27 16.81
CA GLN A 64 6.58 8.52 16.37
C GLN A 64 7.15 9.03 15.04
N LYS A 65 6.53 10.06 14.43
CA LYS A 65 6.92 10.62 13.13
C LYS A 65 7.07 9.53 12.07
N ILE A 66 6.06 8.68 11.96
CA ILE A 66 6.03 7.64 10.94
C ILE A 66 5.85 8.30 9.58
N GLU A 67 6.66 7.86 8.63
CA GLU A 67 6.72 8.39 7.27
C GLU A 67 6.15 7.39 6.26
N LYS A 68 6.29 6.09 6.54
CA LYS A 68 5.86 5.01 5.66
C LYS A 68 4.92 4.04 6.35
N LEU A 69 3.84 3.69 5.66
CA LEU A 69 2.83 2.73 6.12
C LEU A 69 2.60 1.62 5.10
N PHE A 70 2.34 0.43 5.62
CA PHE A 70 1.73 -0.68 4.90
C PHE A 70 0.45 -1.02 5.65
N LEU A 71 -0.70 -0.88 4.99
CA LEU A 71 -2.00 -1.11 5.62
C LEU A 71 -2.91 -1.90 4.69
N PRO A 72 -3.62 -2.94 5.17
CA PRO A 72 -4.79 -3.43 4.47
C PRO A 72 -5.75 -2.29 4.15
N VAL A 73 -6.48 -2.37 3.04
CA VAL A 73 -7.39 -1.30 2.60
C VAL A 73 -8.33 -0.86 3.73
N THR A 74 -8.91 -1.81 4.47
CA THR A 74 -9.78 -1.52 5.63
C THR A 74 -9.10 -0.68 6.71
N ALA A 75 -7.85 -0.98 7.05
CA ALA A 75 -7.11 -0.22 8.06
C ALA A 75 -6.76 1.19 7.56
N LEU A 76 -6.45 1.36 6.27
CA LEU A 76 -6.24 2.67 5.66
C LEU A 76 -7.53 3.51 5.70
N LEU A 77 -8.67 2.93 5.35
CA LEU A 77 -9.97 3.61 5.40
C LEU A 77 -10.30 4.05 6.83
N GLN A 78 -10.12 3.18 7.81
CA GLN A 78 -10.35 3.50 9.23
C GLN A 78 -9.42 4.61 9.74
N LEU A 79 -8.13 4.56 9.39
CA LEU A 79 -7.18 5.61 9.74
C LEU A 79 -7.57 6.96 9.12
N ALA A 80 -7.95 6.96 7.84
CA ALA A 80 -8.36 8.16 7.12
C ALA A 80 -9.60 8.80 7.76
N GLU A 81 -10.60 7.99 8.12
CA GLU A 81 -11.79 8.48 8.84
C GLU A 81 -11.45 9.02 10.23
N ALA A 82 -10.56 8.35 10.97
CA ALA A 82 -10.17 8.79 12.31
C ALA A 82 -9.51 10.18 12.34
N VAL A 83 -8.78 10.56 11.28
CA VAL A 83 -8.13 11.87 11.14
C VAL A 83 -8.92 12.84 10.25
N ASN A 84 -10.10 12.43 9.77
CA ASN A 84 -10.91 13.27 8.92
C ASN A 84 -11.47 14.45 9.74
N GLY A 85 -11.29 15.67 9.24
CA GLY A 85 -11.66 16.89 9.98
C GLY A 85 -10.76 17.24 11.18
N ASP A 86 -9.88 16.34 11.65
CA ASP A 86 -8.91 16.66 12.68
C ASP A 86 -7.79 17.57 12.12
N LYS A 87 -7.57 18.69 12.80
CA LYS A 87 -6.53 19.68 12.46
C LYS A 87 -5.33 19.62 13.41
N SER A 88 -5.45 18.87 14.50
CA SER A 88 -4.43 18.78 15.55
C SER A 88 -3.39 17.71 15.25
N THR A 89 -3.81 16.58 14.64
CA THR A 89 -2.90 15.52 14.24
C THR A 89 -2.12 15.90 12.98
N SER A 90 -0.81 16.03 13.12
CA SER A 90 0.12 16.24 12.00
C SER A 90 0.82 14.92 11.68
N LEU A 91 0.63 14.42 10.46
CA LEU A 91 1.22 13.16 10.01
C LEU A 91 2.39 13.44 9.06
N ALA A 92 3.55 12.85 9.34
CA ALA A 92 4.76 12.99 8.53
C ALA A 92 4.79 12.02 7.33
N LEU A 93 3.64 11.49 6.92
CA LEU A 93 3.54 10.45 5.90
C LEU A 93 4.04 10.96 4.55
N CYS A 94 4.91 10.17 3.93
CA CYS A 94 5.37 10.36 2.57
C CYS A 94 4.96 9.22 1.63
N GLU A 95 4.71 8.02 2.18
CA GLU A 95 4.34 6.84 1.38
C GLU A 95 3.37 5.92 2.14
N VAL A 96 2.31 5.49 1.47
CA VAL A 96 1.36 4.49 1.97
C VAL A 96 1.19 3.41 0.92
N ILE A 97 1.39 2.15 1.33
CA ILE A 97 1.16 0.98 0.50
C ILE A 97 -0.06 0.24 1.06
N THR A 98 -1.00 -0.11 0.18
CA THR A 98 -2.20 -0.84 0.57
C THR A 98 -2.47 -2.04 -0.32
N THR A 99 -3.15 -3.04 0.22
CA THR A 99 -3.52 -4.27 -0.48
C THR A 99 -4.66 -5.00 0.25
N GLY A 100 -5.06 -6.16 -0.28
CA GLY A 100 -5.97 -7.12 0.37
C GLY A 100 -7.42 -7.00 -0.06
N GLU A 101 -7.88 -5.83 -0.53
CA GLU A 101 -9.25 -5.60 -0.99
C GLU A 101 -9.29 -4.58 -2.13
N GLN A 102 -10.47 -4.35 -2.71
CA GLN A 102 -10.67 -3.29 -3.71
C GLN A 102 -10.51 -1.91 -3.07
N MET A 103 -9.45 -1.19 -3.46
CA MET A 103 -9.19 0.16 -2.95
C MET A 103 -10.18 1.18 -3.53
N GLN A 104 -10.82 1.93 -2.64
CA GLN A 104 -11.74 3.02 -2.98
C GLN A 104 -11.25 4.35 -2.40
N ILE A 105 -11.23 5.40 -3.22
CA ILE A 105 -10.88 6.76 -2.77
C ILE A 105 -12.12 7.44 -2.19
N THR A 106 -12.26 7.37 -0.86
CA THR A 106 -13.29 8.12 -0.13
C THR A 106 -12.87 9.57 0.09
N PRO A 107 -13.80 10.49 0.44
CA PRO A 107 -13.45 11.86 0.81
C PRO A 107 -12.43 11.95 1.95
N ALA A 108 -12.50 11.05 2.93
CA ALA A 108 -11.53 11.00 4.03
C ALA A 108 -10.14 10.58 3.55
N VAL A 109 -10.04 9.59 2.67
CA VAL A 109 -8.79 9.19 2.02
C VAL A 109 -8.20 10.36 1.24
N ALA A 110 -8.99 10.98 0.36
CA ALA A 110 -8.54 12.13 -0.43
C ALA A 110 -8.03 13.26 0.47
N ASN A 111 -8.72 13.55 1.59
CA ASN A 111 -8.30 14.55 2.58
C ASN A 111 -6.97 14.18 3.26
N LEU A 112 -6.80 12.93 3.69
CA LEU A 112 -5.55 12.43 4.28
C LEU A 112 -4.35 12.65 3.34
N PHE A 113 -4.48 12.25 2.08
CA PHE A 113 -3.42 12.41 1.09
C PHE A 113 -3.22 13.87 0.66
N GLN A 114 -4.28 14.70 0.67
CA GLN A 114 -4.18 16.13 0.39
C GLN A 114 -3.43 16.88 1.49
N LYS A 115 -3.64 16.49 2.76
CA LYS A 115 -2.95 17.08 3.93
C LYS A 115 -1.48 16.68 4.00
N THR A 116 -1.17 15.43 3.68
CA THR A 116 0.18 14.87 3.85
C THR A 116 1.06 15.02 2.62
N GLY A 117 0.46 15.05 1.42
CA GLY A 117 1.20 14.95 0.16
C GLY A 117 1.83 13.57 -0.08
N ALA A 118 1.44 12.55 0.70
CA ALA A 118 1.96 11.21 0.57
C ALA A 118 1.58 10.57 -0.77
N ILE A 119 2.39 9.62 -1.22
CA ILE A 119 2.09 8.78 -2.39
C ILE A 119 1.32 7.54 -1.91
N LEU A 120 0.22 7.20 -2.60
CA LEU A 120 -0.53 5.98 -2.37
C LEU A 120 -0.19 4.93 -3.42
N HIS A 121 0.20 3.73 -2.97
CA HIS A 121 0.39 2.57 -3.84
C HIS A 121 -0.68 1.52 -3.53
N ASN A 122 -1.54 1.26 -4.51
CA ASN A 122 -2.47 0.14 -4.47
C ASN A 122 -1.79 -1.09 -5.04
N HIS A 123 -1.41 -2.04 -4.18
CA HIS A 123 -0.80 -3.30 -4.56
C HIS A 123 -1.87 -4.39 -4.65
N TYR A 124 -1.71 -5.27 -5.62
CA TYR A 124 -2.54 -6.47 -5.74
C TYR A 124 -1.65 -7.70 -5.78
N GLY A 125 -2.06 -8.71 -5.01
CA GLY A 125 -1.23 -9.80 -4.55
C GLY A 125 -2.09 -10.90 -3.94
N ALA A 126 -1.55 -12.11 -3.90
CA ALA A 126 -2.05 -13.22 -3.09
C ALA A 126 -0.85 -13.94 -2.49
N THR A 127 -1.05 -14.76 -1.48
CA THR A 127 0.06 -15.41 -0.76
C THR A 127 0.93 -16.30 -1.66
N GLU A 128 0.35 -16.88 -2.72
CA GLU A 128 1.03 -17.72 -3.70
C GLU A 128 2.02 -16.97 -4.60
N PHE A 129 1.83 -15.67 -4.80
CA PHE A 129 2.68 -14.84 -5.68
C PHE A 129 3.08 -13.49 -5.05
N GLN A 130 2.81 -13.32 -3.75
CA GLN A 130 3.10 -12.15 -2.93
C GLN A 130 2.44 -10.86 -3.47
N ASP A 131 3.15 -10.03 -4.23
CA ASP A 131 2.61 -8.86 -4.95
C ASP A 131 2.83 -9.06 -6.46
N ALA A 132 1.78 -8.94 -7.26
CA ALA A 132 1.84 -9.10 -8.71
C ALA A 132 1.80 -7.75 -9.45
N THR A 133 0.89 -6.86 -9.05
CA THR A 133 0.66 -5.59 -9.73
C THR A 133 0.57 -4.42 -8.76
N THR A 134 0.79 -3.22 -9.28
CA THR A 134 0.66 -1.98 -8.52
C THR A 134 0.11 -0.85 -9.37
N HIS A 135 -0.72 -0.01 -8.74
CA HIS A 135 -1.11 1.29 -9.25
C HIS A 135 -0.65 2.38 -8.28
N THR A 136 0.04 3.39 -8.81
CA THR A 136 0.56 4.51 -8.03
C THR A 136 -0.31 5.75 -8.23
N LEU A 137 -0.80 6.31 -7.14
CA LEU A 137 -1.54 7.55 -7.08
C LEU A 137 -0.66 8.62 -6.43
N ASN A 138 -0.38 9.69 -7.17
CA ASN A 138 0.40 10.84 -6.73
C ASN A 138 -0.27 12.15 -7.20
N GLY A 139 0.21 13.28 -6.70
CA GLY A 139 -0.36 14.59 -7.04
C GLY A 139 -1.68 14.87 -6.31
N ASN A 140 -2.57 15.65 -6.94
CA ASN A 140 -3.83 16.09 -6.34
C ASN A 140 -4.83 14.91 -6.21
N PRO A 141 -5.26 14.52 -4.99
CA PRO A 141 -6.22 13.45 -4.79
C PRO A 141 -7.61 13.70 -5.37
N GLU A 142 -8.01 14.95 -5.65
CA GLU A 142 -9.28 15.25 -6.32
C GLU A 142 -9.37 14.66 -7.74
N GLY A 143 -8.22 14.41 -8.38
CA GLY A 143 -8.15 13.81 -9.71
C GLY A 143 -8.06 12.27 -9.70
N TRP A 144 -8.03 11.63 -8.53
CA TRP A 144 -7.88 10.18 -8.44
C TRP A 144 -9.19 9.46 -8.80
N PRO A 145 -9.11 8.26 -9.42
CA PRO A 145 -10.31 7.47 -9.70
C PRO A 145 -10.96 6.98 -8.40
N THR A 146 -12.29 6.92 -8.35
CA THR A 146 -13.01 6.41 -7.18
C THR A 146 -12.67 4.95 -6.88
N LEU A 147 -12.61 4.11 -7.91
CA LEU A 147 -12.13 2.73 -7.80
C LEU A 147 -10.72 2.66 -8.36
N VAL A 148 -9.75 2.29 -7.51
CA VAL A 148 -8.35 2.26 -7.91
C VAL A 148 -8.06 0.96 -8.64
N PRO A 149 -7.52 0.99 -9.87
CA PRO A 149 -7.12 -0.21 -10.57
C PRO A 149 -6.04 -0.98 -9.78
N VAL A 150 -5.96 -2.29 -10.00
CA VAL A 150 -4.83 -3.10 -9.50
C VAL A 150 -3.51 -2.74 -10.19
N GLY A 151 -3.60 -2.09 -11.36
CA GLY A 151 -2.47 -1.42 -12.00
C GLY A 151 -1.66 -2.32 -12.93
N ARG A 152 -0.33 -2.16 -12.90
CA ARG A 152 0.59 -2.79 -13.84
C ARG A 152 1.47 -3.84 -13.16
N PRO A 153 1.95 -4.86 -13.89
CA PRO A 153 2.86 -5.86 -13.34
C PRO A 153 4.12 -5.25 -12.73
N LEU A 154 4.57 -5.82 -11.62
CA LEU A 154 5.91 -5.56 -11.07
C LEU A 154 7.01 -6.13 -11.98
N HIS A 155 8.27 -5.77 -11.73
CA HIS A 155 9.39 -6.34 -12.49
C HIS A 155 9.35 -7.86 -12.48
N ASN A 156 9.61 -8.47 -13.64
CA ASN A 156 9.65 -9.92 -13.84
C ASN A 156 8.34 -10.67 -13.55
N VAL A 157 7.22 -9.95 -13.37
CA VAL A 157 5.88 -10.54 -13.30
C VAL A 157 5.21 -10.40 -14.66
N GLN A 158 4.51 -11.45 -15.09
CA GLN A 158 3.64 -11.44 -16.26
C GLN A 158 2.20 -11.57 -15.79
N VAL A 159 1.30 -10.82 -16.43
CA VAL A 159 -0.13 -10.84 -16.13
C VAL A 159 -0.88 -11.14 -17.42
N TYR A 160 -1.78 -12.11 -17.35
CA TYR A 160 -2.66 -12.52 -18.43
C TYR A 160 -4.09 -12.44 -17.96
N ILE A 161 -4.99 -12.03 -18.86
CA ILE A 161 -6.43 -12.14 -18.68
C ILE A 161 -6.89 -13.16 -19.73
N LEU A 162 -7.36 -14.33 -19.28
CA LEU A 162 -7.64 -15.47 -20.14
C LEU A 162 -9.14 -15.80 -20.19
N ASP A 163 -9.60 -16.30 -21.34
CA ASP A 163 -10.92 -16.91 -21.47
C ASP A 163 -10.94 -18.38 -20.97
N GLU A 164 -12.11 -19.02 -21.03
CA GLU A 164 -12.29 -20.43 -20.64
C GLU A 164 -11.45 -21.41 -21.49
N ALA A 165 -11.00 -20.99 -22.68
CA ALA A 165 -10.11 -21.76 -23.56
C ALA A 165 -8.62 -21.46 -23.33
N GLN A 166 -8.29 -20.75 -22.24
CA GLN A 166 -6.94 -20.29 -21.87
C GLN A 166 -6.27 -19.41 -22.94
N GLN A 167 -7.06 -18.64 -23.70
CA GLN A 167 -6.56 -17.67 -24.67
C GLN A 167 -6.66 -16.24 -24.12
N PRO A 168 -5.69 -15.36 -24.42
CA PRO A 168 -5.77 -13.96 -24.01
C PRO A 168 -7.00 -13.25 -24.57
N VAL A 169 -7.73 -12.56 -23.71
CA VAL A 169 -8.90 -11.77 -24.12
C VAL A 169 -8.50 -10.40 -24.70
N PRO A 170 -9.31 -9.79 -25.59
CA PRO A 170 -9.11 -8.42 -26.04
C PRO A 170 -9.16 -7.38 -24.91
N VAL A 171 -8.55 -6.21 -25.13
CA VAL A 171 -8.60 -5.11 -24.16
C VAL A 171 -10.04 -4.65 -23.93
N GLY A 172 -10.47 -4.66 -22.66
CA GLY A 172 -11.80 -4.24 -22.24
C GLY A 172 -12.77 -5.40 -22.00
N GLU A 173 -12.39 -6.63 -22.38
CA GLU A 173 -13.17 -7.83 -22.10
C GLU A 173 -12.80 -8.45 -20.75
N GLU A 174 -13.77 -9.12 -20.14
CA GLU A 174 -13.59 -9.84 -18.86
C GLU A 174 -12.96 -11.22 -19.09
N GLY A 175 -12.19 -11.69 -18.10
CA GLY A 175 -11.57 -13.02 -18.10
C GLY A 175 -10.90 -13.34 -16.77
N GLU A 176 -10.31 -14.54 -16.69
CA GLU A 176 -9.58 -15.01 -15.51
C GLU A 176 -8.19 -14.39 -15.45
N LEU A 177 -7.81 -13.88 -14.27
CA LEU A 177 -6.49 -13.33 -14.03
C LEU A 177 -5.49 -14.46 -13.76
N CYS A 178 -4.49 -14.60 -14.65
CA CYS A 178 -3.39 -15.53 -14.46
C CYS A 178 -2.06 -14.78 -14.32
N ILE A 179 -1.26 -15.20 -13.34
CA ILE A 179 0.04 -14.63 -13.02
C ILE A 179 1.15 -15.59 -13.43
N GLY A 180 2.22 -15.06 -14.02
CA GLY A 180 3.43 -15.79 -14.38
C GLY A 180 4.70 -15.03 -13.98
N GLY A 181 5.84 -15.70 -14.04
CA GLY A 181 7.16 -15.07 -13.90
C GLY A 181 7.88 -15.34 -12.58
N ILE A 182 8.86 -14.49 -12.26
CA ILE A 182 9.74 -14.66 -11.10
C ILE A 182 9.02 -14.15 -9.84
N GLY A 183 8.53 -15.07 -9.01
CA GLY A 183 7.74 -14.78 -7.82
C GLY A 183 6.72 -15.85 -7.46
N LEU A 184 6.46 -16.79 -8.40
CA LEU A 184 5.79 -18.07 -8.16
C LEU A 184 6.77 -19.13 -7.63
#